data_AF-A0A4P6ZMQ0-F1
#
_entry.id   AF-A0A4P6ZMQ0-F1
#
_cell.length_a   1.000
_cell.length_b   1.000
_cell.length_c   1.000
_cell.angle_alpha   90.00
_cell.angle_beta   90.00
_cell.angle_gamma   90.00
#
_symmetry.space_group_name_H-M   'P 1'
#
loop_
_entity.id
_entity.type
_entity.pdbx_description
1 polymer ?
#
loop_
_entity_poly.entity_id
_entity_poly.type
_entity_poly.pdbx_seq_one_letter_code
_entity_poly.pdbx_strand_id
1 'polypeptide(L)'
;MSDFKPNAQTQSLLNVVNRFFPGKVSVQFIGHQKSGFVRHDQSQAVQDGSNIMIQINDMSAPNYTASHELLHLLMVLRGFPQVFFSLTTGNQKLDVQLKAMGMELYDIIAHFVVVNEQRKHHLITTDIEKMYLKGVYSSIKPEPKGKIDNEMEVRLATLLDAIVFYGNLYPVVRPRLMKDFPVSLKAAEHLYKVVTEKPTDSPFGMRRNVVKLFKAYDAQLKKWGLPPLQNTAYTTLTSVFSIRQLNLQVHQLFNIYHSELNDAETNRRAYVGFSKTDGQNSFVIPEPKGKQKPELFIQQLYGKTVKDLFKALKMPFIVR
;
A
#
# COMPACT_ATOMS: atom_id res chain seq x y z
N MET A 1 1.35 -14.24 -28.01
CA MET A 1 2.40 -13.59 -27.21
C MET A 1 3.07 -12.55 -28.08
N SER A 2 3.18 -11.30 -27.63
CA SER A 2 3.88 -10.26 -28.40
C SER A 2 5.39 -10.34 -28.15
N ASP A 3 6.22 -10.16 -29.18
CA ASP A 3 7.70 -10.10 -29.10
C ASP A 3 8.20 -8.78 -28.48
N PHE A 4 7.47 -8.22 -27.53
CA PHE A 4 7.90 -7.00 -26.87
C PHE A 4 9.09 -7.28 -25.95
N LYS A 5 10.22 -6.62 -26.21
CA LYS A 5 11.41 -6.67 -25.37
C LYS A 5 11.49 -5.43 -24.49
N PRO A 6 11.75 -5.57 -23.17
CA PRO A 6 12.01 -4.43 -22.30
C PRO A 6 13.13 -3.54 -22.87
N ASN A 7 13.04 -2.23 -22.66
CA ASN A 7 14.16 -1.34 -22.97
C ASN A 7 15.34 -1.59 -22.02
N ALA A 8 16.49 -0.95 -22.30
CA ALA A 8 17.71 -1.16 -21.51
C ALA A 8 17.54 -0.85 -20.01
N GLN A 9 16.77 0.19 -19.67
CA GLN A 9 16.52 0.61 -18.30
C GLN A 9 15.66 -0.42 -17.54
N THR A 10 14.53 -0.83 -18.12
CA THR A 10 13.64 -1.84 -17.54
C THR A 10 14.33 -3.20 -17.45
N GLN A 11 15.14 -3.57 -18.45
CA GLN A 11 15.94 -4.80 -18.41
C GLN A 11 17.02 -4.75 -17.31
N SER A 12 17.69 -3.61 -17.14
CA SER A 12 18.68 -3.41 -16.08
C SER A 12 18.03 -3.56 -14.69
N LEU A 13 16.86 -2.96 -14.49
CA LEU A 13 16.08 -3.10 -13.26
C LEU A 13 15.66 -4.55 -13.01
N LEU A 14 15.17 -5.26 -14.04
CA LEU A 14 14.84 -6.68 -13.94
C LEU A 14 16.05 -7.51 -13.50
N ASN A 15 17.25 -7.19 -14.01
CA ASN A 15 18.49 -7.85 -13.61
C ASN A 15 18.87 -7.52 -12.15
N VAL A 16 18.62 -6.30 -11.68
CA VAL A 16 18.80 -5.93 -10.27
C VAL A 16 17.88 -6.76 -9.38
N VAL A 17 16.60 -6.82 -9.69
CA VAL A 17 15.61 -7.59 -8.91
C VAL A 17 16.01 -9.06 -8.85
N ASN A 18 16.35 -9.68 -9.98
CA ASN A 18 16.79 -11.08 -10.04
C ASN A 18 18.08 -11.37 -9.24
N ARG A 19 18.93 -10.38 -8.96
CA ARG A 19 20.11 -10.57 -8.10
C ARG A 19 19.75 -10.70 -6.62
N PHE A 20 18.65 -10.08 -6.18
CA PHE A 20 18.21 -10.10 -4.79
C PHE A 20 17.09 -11.12 -4.52
N PHE A 21 16.32 -11.49 -5.55
CA PHE A 21 15.24 -12.45 -5.41
C PHE A 21 15.80 -13.90 -5.41
N PRO A 22 15.41 -14.76 -4.45
CA PRO A 22 15.91 -16.15 -4.41
C PRO A 22 15.47 -17.02 -5.60
N GLY A 23 14.34 -16.69 -6.24
CA GLY A 23 13.87 -17.33 -7.46
C GLY A 23 14.12 -16.48 -8.71
N LYS A 24 13.37 -16.74 -9.78
CA LYS A 24 13.41 -15.94 -11.01
C LYS A 24 12.24 -14.97 -11.08
N VAL A 25 12.53 -13.72 -11.40
CA VAL A 25 11.54 -12.72 -11.81
C VAL A 25 11.60 -12.56 -13.32
N SER A 26 10.45 -12.56 -13.98
CA SER A 26 10.34 -12.30 -15.42
C SER A 26 9.21 -11.34 -15.71
N VAL A 27 9.30 -10.63 -16.84
CA VAL A 27 8.24 -9.75 -17.35
C VAL A 27 7.70 -10.35 -18.63
N GLN A 28 6.39 -10.48 -18.73
CA GLN A 28 5.69 -11.01 -19.90
C GLN A 28 4.67 -10.00 -20.42
N PHE A 29 4.68 -9.77 -21.73
CA PHE A 29 3.75 -8.86 -22.41
C PHE A 29 2.69 -9.70 -23.10
N ILE A 30 1.62 -9.99 -22.34
CA ILE A 30 0.61 -10.98 -22.72
C ILE A 30 -0.59 -10.35 -23.44
N GLY A 31 -0.80 -9.04 -23.29
CA GLY A 31 -1.93 -8.35 -23.91
C GLY A 31 -1.61 -7.63 -25.22
N HIS A 32 -2.68 -7.24 -25.92
CA HIS A 32 -2.64 -6.39 -27.12
C HIS A 32 -3.39 -5.07 -26.93
N GLN A 33 -3.95 -4.84 -25.73
CA GLN A 33 -4.74 -3.65 -25.42
C GLN A 33 -3.86 -2.39 -25.44
N LYS A 34 -4.41 -1.29 -25.95
CA LYS A 34 -3.79 0.04 -25.89
C LYS A 34 -4.83 1.05 -25.46
N SER A 35 -5.07 1.16 -24.15
CA SER A 35 -6.04 2.11 -23.60
C SER A 35 -5.69 3.58 -23.88
N GLY A 36 -4.43 3.90 -24.18
CA GLY A 36 -3.97 5.27 -24.44
C GLY A 36 -3.79 6.11 -23.17
N PHE A 37 -3.84 5.46 -22.00
CA PHE A 37 -3.54 6.03 -20.69
C PHE A 37 -2.78 5.01 -19.83
N VAL A 38 -2.17 5.47 -18.74
CA VAL A 38 -1.52 4.59 -17.76
C VAL A 38 -2.24 4.62 -16.42
N ARG A 39 -2.35 3.46 -15.79
CA ARG A 39 -2.79 3.26 -14.41
C ARG A 39 -1.98 2.12 -13.78
N HIS A 40 -1.94 2.08 -12.46
CA HIS A 40 -1.19 1.06 -11.72
C HIS A 40 -1.90 -0.30 -11.68
N ASP A 41 -3.17 -0.39 -12.07
CA ASP A 41 -3.95 -1.64 -12.15
C ASP A 41 -3.83 -2.40 -13.50
N GLN A 42 -2.93 -1.96 -14.38
CA GLN A 42 -2.77 -2.50 -15.74
C GLN A 42 -1.76 -3.67 -15.82
N SER A 43 -1.27 -4.12 -14.68
CA SER A 43 -0.31 -5.21 -14.50
C SER A 43 -0.78 -6.20 -13.44
N GLN A 44 -0.27 -7.42 -13.52
CA GLN A 44 -0.46 -8.42 -12.47
C GLN A 44 0.85 -9.16 -12.19
N ALA A 45 1.18 -9.33 -10.92
CA ALA A 45 2.22 -10.27 -10.50
C ALA A 45 1.59 -11.65 -10.24
N VAL A 46 2.09 -12.68 -10.93
CA VAL A 46 1.68 -14.08 -10.78
C VAL A 46 2.84 -14.85 -10.15
N GLN A 47 2.59 -15.49 -9.02
CA GLN A 47 3.55 -16.39 -8.40
C GLN A 47 3.45 -17.78 -9.03
N ASP A 48 4.58 -18.32 -9.45
CA ASP A 48 4.71 -19.67 -10.01
C ASP A 48 5.85 -20.40 -9.29
N GLY A 49 5.47 -21.18 -8.27
CA GLY A 49 6.40 -21.78 -7.33
C GLY A 49 7.26 -20.73 -6.64
N SER A 50 8.58 -20.82 -6.82
CA SER A 50 9.55 -19.82 -6.32
C SER A 50 9.75 -18.63 -7.25
N ASN A 51 9.13 -18.63 -8.43
CA ASN A 51 9.29 -17.58 -9.44
C ASN A 51 8.14 -16.57 -9.40
N ILE A 52 8.39 -15.37 -9.93
CA ILE A 52 7.38 -14.34 -10.12
C ILE A 52 7.35 -13.94 -11.60
N MET A 53 6.16 -13.91 -12.18
CA MET A 53 5.90 -13.41 -13.51
C MET A 53 5.09 -12.13 -13.42
N ILE A 54 5.65 -11.01 -13.87
CA ILE A 54 4.95 -9.74 -14.02
C ILE A 54 4.32 -9.73 -15.41
N GLN A 55 3.00 -9.80 -15.47
CA GLN A 55 2.23 -9.83 -16.69
C GLN A 55 1.67 -8.44 -17.00
N ILE A 56 2.01 -7.92 -18.17
CA ILE A 56 1.57 -6.62 -18.67
C ILE A 56 0.48 -6.84 -19.73
N ASN A 57 -0.72 -6.32 -19.43
CA ASN A 57 -1.90 -6.48 -20.29
C ASN A 57 -2.10 -5.27 -21.23
N ASP A 58 -1.73 -4.08 -20.78
CA ASP A 58 -1.83 -2.85 -21.58
C ASP A 58 -0.47 -2.44 -22.15
N MET A 59 -0.42 -2.32 -23.47
CA MET A 59 0.77 -2.02 -24.26
C MET A 59 0.90 -0.53 -24.61
N SER A 60 0.16 0.36 -23.94
CA SER A 60 0.28 1.81 -24.16
C SER A 60 1.60 2.37 -23.62
N ALA A 61 2.09 1.86 -22.49
CA ALA A 61 3.40 2.24 -21.90
C ALA A 61 4.10 1.06 -21.17
N PRO A 62 4.38 -0.05 -21.86
CA PRO A 62 4.80 -1.32 -21.25
C PRO A 62 6.06 -1.22 -20.37
N ASN A 63 7.06 -0.41 -20.75
CA ASN A 63 8.28 -0.24 -19.95
C ASN A 63 8.01 0.53 -18.65
N TYR A 64 7.14 1.55 -18.69
CA TYR A 64 6.71 2.28 -17.51
C TYR A 64 6.00 1.33 -16.54
N THR A 65 4.99 0.59 -17.02
CA THR A 65 4.22 -0.34 -16.18
C THR A 65 5.10 -1.46 -15.63
N ALA A 66 5.93 -2.10 -16.46
CA ALA A 66 6.84 -3.15 -15.99
C ALA A 66 7.85 -2.65 -14.94
N SER A 67 8.43 -1.45 -15.15
CA SER A 67 9.37 -0.89 -14.19
C SER A 67 8.70 -0.51 -12.86
N HIS A 68 7.43 -0.10 -12.90
CA HIS A 68 6.65 0.23 -11.71
C HIS A 68 6.53 -0.99 -10.78
N GLU A 69 6.07 -2.12 -11.32
CA GLU A 69 5.96 -3.38 -10.58
C GLU A 69 7.30 -3.91 -10.07
N LEU A 70 8.34 -3.82 -10.92
CA LEU A 70 9.69 -4.24 -10.53
C LEU A 70 10.26 -3.41 -9.38
N LEU A 71 9.93 -2.10 -9.31
CA LEU A 71 10.34 -1.24 -8.21
C LEU A 71 9.60 -1.56 -6.91
N HIS A 72 8.30 -1.83 -6.97
CA HIS A 72 7.55 -2.34 -5.80
C HIS A 72 8.16 -3.64 -5.27
N LEU A 73 8.48 -4.59 -6.16
CA LEU A 73 9.15 -5.83 -5.76
C LEU A 73 10.54 -5.59 -5.18
N LEU A 74 11.31 -4.66 -5.76
CA LEU A 74 12.62 -4.27 -5.23
C LEU A 74 12.51 -3.64 -3.84
N MET A 75 11.48 -2.83 -3.58
CA MET A 75 11.23 -2.26 -2.25
C MET A 75 11.01 -3.37 -1.21
N VAL A 76 10.20 -4.38 -1.53
CA VAL A 76 10.01 -5.55 -0.67
C VAL A 76 11.35 -6.24 -0.37
N LEU A 77 12.17 -6.49 -1.40
CA LEU A 77 13.48 -7.14 -1.26
C LEU A 77 14.49 -6.30 -0.47
N ARG A 78 14.32 -4.98 -0.44
CA ARG A 78 15.13 -4.03 0.34
C ARG A 78 14.59 -3.81 1.74
N GLY A 79 13.58 -4.57 2.16
CA GLY A 79 13.04 -4.52 3.51
C GLY A 79 12.18 -3.28 3.77
N PHE A 80 11.47 -2.76 2.76
CA PHE A 80 10.39 -1.82 2.99
C PHE A 80 9.17 -2.54 3.59
N PRO A 81 8.38 -1.86 4.44
CA PRO A 81 7.24 -2.46 5.11
C PRO A 81 6.16 -2.85 4.09
N GLN A 82 5.49 -3.97 4.31
CA GLN A 82 4.34 -4.44 3.50
C GLN A 82 3.05 -4.42 4.32
N VAL A 83 1.92 -4.41 3.63
CA VAL A 83 0.58 -4.60 4.21
C VAL A 83 0.09 -6.03 4.07
N PHE A 84 -0.66 -6.49 5.08
CA PHE A 84 -1.34 -7.79 5.09
C PHE A 84 -2.78 -7.61 5.57
N PHE A 85 -3.68 -8.44 5.06
CA PHE A 85 -5.10 -8.38 5.39
C PHE A 85 -5.55 -9.69 6.04
N SER A 86 -5.27 -9.80 7.34
CA SER A 86 -5.57 -11.00 8.15
C SER A 86 -6.94 -10.96 8.82
N LEU A 87 -7.75 -9.93 8.56
CA LEU A 87 -9.09 -9.77 9.12
C LEU A 87 -10.16 -9.83 8.02
N THR A 88 -11.35 -10.29 8.38
CA THR A 88 -12.54 -10.34 7.53
C THR A 88 -13.76 -9.79 8.26
N THR A 89 -14.59 -9.06 7.53
CA THR A 89 -15.92 -8.62 7.96
C THR A 89 -16.97 -9.72 7.85
N GLY A 90 -16.64 -10.87 7.25
CA GLY A 90 -17.59 -11.89 6.83
C GLY A 90 -18.37 -11.52 5.57
N ASN A 91 -18.20 -10.31 5.03
CA ASN A 91 -18.77 -9.87 3.76
C ASN A 91 -17.65 -9.72 2.72
N GLN A 92 -17.59 -10.66 1.79
CA GLN A 92 -16.53 -10.71 0.77
C GLN A 92 -16.45 -9.44 -0.08
N LYS A 93 -17.59 -8.82 -0.43
CA LYS A 93 -17.60 -7.61 -1.26
C LYS A 93 -17.01 -6.43 -0.49
N LEU A 94 -17.39 -6.29 0.79
CA LEU A 94 -16.84 -5.26 1.66
C LEU A 94 -15.35 -5.47 1.90
N ASP A 95 -14.93 -6.72 2.15
CA ASP A 95 -13.51 -7.05 2.33
C ASP A 95 -12.68 -6.72 1.09
N VAL A 96 -13.17 -7.01 -0.11
CA VAL A 96 -12.47 -6.64 -1.36
C VAL A 96 -12.30 -5.12 -1.44
N GLN A 97 -13.34 -4.35 -1.10
CA GLN A 97 -13.28 -2.88 -1.11
C GLN A 97 -12.29 -2.34 -0.07
N LEU A 98 -12.35 -2.83 1.17
CA LEU A 98 -11.43 -2.42 2.24
C LEU A 98 -9.97 -2.77 1.92
N LYS A 99 -9.73 -3.96 1.35
CA LYS A 99 -8.40 -4.39 0.90
C LYS A 99 -7.88 -3.51 -0.22
N ALA A 100 -8.70 -3.24 -1.23
CA ALA A 100 -8.33 -2.38 -2.35
C ALA A 100 -7.96 -0.98 -1.87
N MET A 101 -8.79 -0.37 -1.02
CA MET A 101 -8.51 0.98 -0.48
C MET A 101 -7.32 1.00 0.48
N GLY A 102 -7.15 -0.04 1.30
CA GLY A 102 -5.97 -0.19 2.16
C GLY A 102 -4.68 -0.31 1.37
N MET A 103 -4.70 -1.06 0.27
CA MET A 103 -3.57 -1.19 -0.65
C MET A 103 -3.29 0.12 -1.38
N GLU A 104 -4.32 0.77 -1.94
CA GLU A 104 -4.20 2.05 -2.65
C GLU A 104 -3.53 3.11 -1.77
N LEU A 105 -3.97 3.26 -0.51
CA LEU A 105 -3.37 4.22 0.41
C LEU A 105 -1.93 3.85 0.79
N TYR A 106 -1.60 2.57 0.87
CA TYR A 106 -0.22 2.12 1.07
C TYR A 106 0.65 2.46 -0.16
N ASP A 107 0.14 2.18 -1.36
CA ASP A 107 0.84 2.38 -2.62
C ASP A 107 1.09 3.85 -2.91
N ILE A 108 0.16 4.75 -2.58
CA ILE A 108 0.39 6.21 -2.63
C ILE A 108 1.68 6.61 -1.89
N ILE A 109 1.95 5.99 -0.73
CA ILE A 109 3.18 6.27 0.01
C ILE A 109 4.38 5.57 -0.63
N ALA A 110 4.22 4.35 -1.15
CA ALA A 110 5.26 3.65 -1.89
C ALA A 110 5.68 4.42 -3.16
N HIS A 111 4.75 5.10 -3.82
CA HIS A 111 4.96 5.83 -5.05
C HIS A 111 5.92 7.02 -4.91
N PHE A 112 6.12 7.55 -3.70
CA PHE A 112 7.22 8.51 -3.47
C PHE A 112 8.59 7.90 -3.82
N VAL A 113 8.80 6.61 -3.54
CA VAL A 113 10.03 5.90 -3.89
C VAL A 113 10.01 5.48 -5.35
N VAL A 114 8.91 4.85 -5.80
CA VAL A 114 8.78 4.31 -7.15
C VAL A 114 8.89 5.41 -8.21
N VAL A 115 8.10 6.48 -8.11
CA VAL A 115 8.08 7.58 -9.09
C VAL A 115 9.42 8.30 -9.12
N ASN A 116 10.03 8.54 -7.95
CA ASN A 116 11.36 9.15 -7.88
C ASN A 116 12.41 8.31 -8.63
N GLU A 117 12.39 6.99 -8.44
CA GLU A 117 13.32 6.09 -9.12
C GLU A 117 13.04 6.00 -10.62
N GLN A 118 11.77 5.90 -11.05
CA GLN A 118 11.42 5.93 -12.47
C GLN A 118 11.85 7.23 -13.16
N ARG A 119 11.71 8.38 -12.49
CA ARG A 119 12.17 9.68 -13.02
C ARG A 119 13.68 9.73 -13.19
N LYS A 120 14.46 9.23 -12.21
CA LYS A 120 15.93 9.17 -12.32
C LYS A 120 16.41 8.35 -13.50
N HIS A 121 15.67 7.31 -13.89
CA HIS A 121 15.99 6.45 -15.04
C HIS A 121 15.26 6.86 -16.34
N HIS A 122 14.65 8.04 -16.38
CA HIS A 122 13.91 8.57 -17.54
C HIS A 122 12.78 7.66 -18.04
N LEU A 123 12.17 6.88 -17.14
CA LEU A 123 11.02 6.00 -17.43
C LEU A 123 9.68 6.73 -17.33
N ILE A 124 9.66 7.92 -16.72
CA ILE A 124 8.54 8.86 -16.78
C ILE A 124 8.94 10.00 -17.70
N THR A 125 8.30 10.07 -18.87
CA THR A 125 8.45 11.14 -19.86
C THR A 125 7.22 12.04 -19.87
N THR A 126 7.28 13.15 -20.60
CA THR A 126 6.11 14.03 -20.79
C THR A 126 4.91 13.31 -21.41
N ASP A 127 5.12 12.29 -22.23
CA ASP A 127 4.01 11.51 -22.78
C ASP A 127 3.39 10.57 -21.74
N ILE A 128 4.21 9.97 -20.88
CA ILE A 128 3.72 9.20 -19.72
C ILE A 128 2.91 10.11 -18.78
N GLU A 129 3.36 11.35 -18.56
CA GLU A 129 2.62 12.33 -17.76
C GLU A 129 1.25 12.64 -18.36
N LYS A 130 1.18 12.91 -19.67
CA LYS A 130 -0.12 13.11 -20.36
C LYS A 130 -1.01 11.87 -20.25
N MET A 131 -0.45 10.68 -20.40
CA MET A 131 -1.16 9.41 -20.27
C MET A 131 -1.66 9.17 -18.85
N TYR A 132 -0.88 9.54 -17.84
CA TYR A 132 -1.28 9.44 -16.44
C TYR A 132 -2.44 10.40 -16.14
N LEU A 133 -2.39 11.66 -16.63
CA LEU A 133 -3.53 12.58 -16.49
C LEU A 133 -4.81 12.01 -17.12
N LYS A 134 -4.70 11.40 -18.31
CA LYS A 134 -5.84 10.71 -18.93
C LYS A 134 -6.33 9.54 -18.05
N GLY A 135 -5.41 8.81 -17.43
CA GLY A 135 -5.70 7.75 -16.46
C GLY A 135 -6.53 8.26 -15.28
N VAL A 136 -6.13 9.37 -14.67
CA VAL A 136 -6.90 10.05 -13.60
C VAL A 136 -8.33 10.32 -14.06
N TYR A 137 -8.51 10.97 -15.21
CA TYR A 137 -9.85 11.30 -15.73
C TYR A 137 -10.63 10.09 -16.25
N SER A 138 -9.98 8.96 -16.49
CA SER A 138 -10.65 7.70 -16.83
C SER A 138 -11.21 6.99 -15.58
N SER A 139 -10.62 7.26 -14.41
CA SER A 139 -10.96 6.58 -13.15
C SER A 139 -11.99 7.34 -12.32
N ILE A 140 -12.01 8.67 -12.40
CA ILE A 140 -12.89 9.51 -11.58
C ILE A 140 -13.64 10.55 -12.43
N LYS A 141 -14.89 10.81 -12.05
CA LYS A 141 -15.73 11.85 -12.68
C LYS A 141 -15.63 13.17 -11.92
N PRO A 142 -15.73 14.32 -12.61
CA PRO A 142 -15.78 15.64 -11.97
C PRO A 142 -16.81 15.71 -10.85
N GLU A 143 -16.52 16.51 -9.84
CA GLU A 143 -17.39 16.67 -8.67
C GLU A 143 -18.75 17.29 -9.07
N PRO A 144 -19.86 16.77 -8.54
CA PRO A 144 -21.14 17.45 -8.65
C PRO A 144 -21.04 18.80 -7.92
N LYS A 145 -21.56 19.87 -8.56
CA LYS A 145 -21.48 21.22 -8.01
C LYS A 145 -22.05 21.28 -6.59
N GLY A 146 -21.19 21.62 -5.63
CA GLY A 146 -21.55 21.94 -4.25
C GLY A 146 -22.04 20.75 -3.41
N LYS A 147 -21.72 19.50 -3.77
CA LYS A 147 -22.16 18.32 -3.03
C LYS A 147 -21.01 17.38 -2.70
N ILE A 148 -21.03 16.85 -1.48
CA ILE A 148 -20.28 15.65 -1.10
C ILE A 148 -21.11 14.45 -1.53
N ASP A 149 -20.51 13.53 -2.28
CA ASP A 149 -21.13 12.27 -2.69
C ASP A 149 -20.26 11.07 -2.27
N ASN A 150 -20.68 9.86 -2.63
CA ASN A 150 -19.98 8.63 -2.27
C ASN A 150 -18.70 8.39 -3.10
N GLU A 151 -18.45 9.16 -4.17
CA GLU A 151 -17.24 9.05 -4.98
C GLU A 151 -16.08 9.89 -4.41
N MET A 152 -16.33 10.73 -3.41
CA MET A 152 -15.32 11.58 -2.75
C MET A 152 -14.14 10.79 -2.20
N GLU A 153 -14.37 9.57 -1.74
CA GLU A 153 -13.32 8.65 -1.29
C GLU A 153 -12.34 8.35 -2.43
N VAL A 154 -12.83 7.76 -3.52
CA VAL A 154 -11.98 7.37 -4.66
C VAL A 154 -11.33 8.59 -5.32
N ARG A 155 -12.03 9.74 -5.39
CA ARG A 155 -11.46 11.01 -5.87
C ARG A 155 -10.31 11.47 -4.98
N LEU A 156 -10.45 11.41 -3.66
CA LEU A 156 -9.40 11.82 -2.73
C LEU A 156 -8.14 10.97 -2.92
N ALA A 157 -8.27 9.64 -2.94
CA ALA A 157 -7.15 8.74 -3.15
C ALA A 157 -6.46 8.99 -4.51
N THR A 158 -7.24 9.02 -5.59
CA THR A 158 -6.73 9.23 -6.95
C THR A 158 -6.00 10.58 -7.09
N LEU A 159 -6.56 11.65 -6.54
CA LEU A 159 -5.94 12.98 -6.63
C LEU A 159 -4.72 13.11 -5.75
N LEU A 160 -4.71 12.46 -4.59
CA LEU A 160 -3.53 12.40 -3.74
C LEU A 160 -2.39 11.67 -4.46
N ASP A 161 -2.66 10.51 -5.07
CA ASP A 161 -1.67 9.79 -5.87
C ASP A 161 -1.16 10.64 -7.05
N ALA A 162 -2.07 11.37 -7.71
CA ALA A 162 -1.67 12.29 -8.76
C ALA A 162 -0.70 13.38 -8.27
N ILE A 163 -0.93 13.96 -7.08
CA ILE A 163 0.01 14.93 -6.50
C ILE A 163 1.38 14.26 -6.28
N VAL A 164 1.42 13.02 -5.78
CA VAL A 164 2.67 12.26 -5.59
C VAL A 164 3.37 12.00 -6.94
N PHE A 165 2.62 11.56 -7.95
CA PHE A 165 3.14 11.26 -9.28
C PHE A 165 3.77 12.48 -9.97
N TYR A 166 3.09 13.63 -9.92
CA TYR A 166 3.58 14.84 -10.56
C TYR A 166 4.68 15.55 -9.77
N GLY A 167 4.67 15.47 -8.43
CA GLY A 167 5.66 16.11 -7.57
C GLY A 167 5.84 17.60 -7.93
N ASN A 168 7.06 18.00 -8.32
CA ASN A 168 7.37 19.38 -8.72
C ASN A 168 6.60 19.88 -9.94
N LEU A 169 6.04 18.98 -10.76
CA LEU A 169 5.22 19.33 -11.93
C LEU A 169 3.73 19.45 -11.59
N TYR A 170 3.32 19.19 -10.35
CA TYR A 170 1.93 19.33 -9.92
C TYR A 170 1.33 20.72 -10.22
N PRO A 171 2.06 21.86 -10.07
CA PRO A 171 1.53 23.18 -10.43
C PRO A 171 1.06 23.29 -11.89
N VAL A 172 1.58 22.47 -12.81
CA VAL A 172 1.18 22.47 -14.23
C VAL A 172 -0.22 21.87 -14.41
N VAL A 173 -0.54 20.80 -13.68
CA VAL A 173 -1.84 20.09 -13.82
C VAL A 173 -2.89 20.59 -12.82
N ARG A 174 -2.46 21.22 -11.72
CA ARG A 174 -3.31 21.70 -10.64
C ARG A 174 -4.49 22.56 -11.09
N PRO A 175 -4.36 23.56 -12.00
CA PRO A 175 -5.51 24.39 -12.39
C PRO A 175 -6.65 23.58 -13.02
N ARG A 176 -6.30 22.58 -13.82
CA ARG A 176 -7.27 21.69 -14.46
C ARG A 176 -7.96 20.80 -13.44
N LEU A 177 -7.19 20.16 -12.55
CA LEU A 177 -7.75 19.33 -11.47
C LEU A 177 -8.62 20.15 -10.51
N MET A 178 -8.21 21.38 -10.16
CA MET A 178 -8.98 22.24 -9.25
C MET A 178 -10.32 22.67 -9.83
N LYS A 179 -10.40 22.83 -11.16
CA LYS A 179 -11.65 23.15 -11.85
C LYS A 179 -12.68 22.03 -11.70
N ASP A 180 -12.25 20.79 -11.85
CA ASP A 180 -13.15 19.63 -11.92
C ASP A 180 -13.34 18.94 -10.55
N PHE A 181 -12.38 19.07 -9.63
CA PHE A 181 -12.36 18.40 -8.32
C PHE A 181 -12.01 19.36 -7.15
N PRO A 182 -12.69 20.52 -7.02
CA PRO A 182 -12.27 21.56 -6.08
C PRO A 182 -12.29 21.15 -4.60
N VAL A 183 -13.13 20.22 -4.18
CA VAL A 183 -13.24 19.79 -2.77
C VAL A 183 -12.23 18.70 -2.46
N SER A 184 -12.19 17.64 -3.27
CA SER A 184 -11.30 16.49 -3.12
C SER A 184 -9.84 16.90 -3.32
N LEU A 185 -9.55 17.80 -4.26
CA LEU A 185 -8.18 18.26 -4.48
C LEU A 185 -7.63 19.03 -3.29
N LYS A 186 -8.43 19.90 -2.66
CA LYS A 186 -8.01 20.62 -1.44
C LYS A 186 -7.72 19.66 -0.29
N ALA A 187 -8.53 18.61 -0.15
CA ALA A 187 -8.29 17.55 0.82
C ALA A 187 -7.02 16.74 0.49
N ALA A 188 -6.81 16.41 -0.78
CA ALA A 188 -5.61 15.72 -1.26
C ALA A 188 -4.35 16.56 -0.99
N GLU A 189 -4.37 17.87 -1.26
CA GLU A 189 -3.28 18.80 -0.93
C GLU A 189 -2.99 18.85 0.57
N HIS A 190 -4.03 18.83 1.40
CA HIS A 190 -3.87 18.76 2.85
C HIS A 190 -3.21 17.46 3.29
N LEU A 191 -3.70 16.31 2.82
CA LEU A 191 -3.12 14.99 3.12
C LEU A 191 -1.68 14.88 2.63
N TYR A 192 -1.38 15.38 1.42
CA TYR A 192 -0.03 15.44 0.88
C TYR A 192 0.92 16.18 1.82
N LYS A 193 0.51 17.35 2.34
CA LYS A 193 1.31 18.10 3.33
C LYS A 193 1.55 17.30 4.62
N VAL A 194 0.55 16.56 5.11
CA VAL A 194 0.67 15.73 6.32
C VAL A 194 1.70 14.61 6.13
N VAL A 195 1.68 13.92 4.98
CA VAL A 195 2.57 12.78 4.73
C VAL A 195 3.97 13.19 4.30
N THR A 196 4.13 14.40 3.74
CA THR A 196 5.44 14.94 3.32
C THR A 196 6.15 15.80 4.37
N GLU A 197 5.55 16.01 5.54
CA GLU A 197 6.20 16.68 6.68
C GLU A 197 7.55 16.04 7.05
N LYS A 198 7.70 14.73 6.78
CA LYS A 198 8.97 13.99 6.92
C LYS A 198 9.17 13.09 5.70
N PRO A 199 10.43 12.82 5.30
CA PRO A 199 10.72 12.08 4.06
C PRO A 199 10.30 10.60 4.12
N THR A 200 10.02 10.05 2.93
CA THR A 200 9.68 8.65 2.63
C THR A 200 10.88 7.93 1.98
N ASP A 201 12.09 8.13 2.49
CA ASP A 201 13.36 7.69 1.88
C ASP A 201 13.96 6.43 2.54
N SER A 202 13.30 5.89 3.56
CA SER A 202 13.74 4.72 4.32
C SER A 202 12.56 3.83 4.70
N PRO A 203 12.76 2.54 5.01
CA PRO A 203 11.70 1.65 5.47
C PRO A 203 10.93 2.20 6.67
N PHE A 204 11.64 2.80 7.64
CA PHE A 204 11.02 3.44 8.80
C PHE A 204 10.23 4.70 8.40
N GLY A 205 10.78 5.54 7.52
CA GLY A 205 10.12 6.72 6.99
C GLY A 205 8.81 6.38 6.26
N MET A 206 8.86 5.36 5.41
CA MET A 206 7.69 4.83 4.70
C MET A 206 6.63 4.32 5.68
N ARG A 207 7.01 3.43 6.61
CA ARG A 207 6.05 2.89 7.60
C ARG A 207 5.33 4.01 8.34
N ARG A 208 6.08 5.01 8.82
CA ARG A 208 5.52 6.17 9.53
C ARG A 208 4.52 6.93 8.65
N ASN A 209 4.86 7.17 7.39
CA ASN A 209 4.04 7.96 6.49
C ASN A 209 2.78 7.20 6.03
N VAL A 210 2.83 5.87 5.91
CA VAL A 210 1.63 5.01 5.72
C VAL A 210 0.67 5.17 6.90
N VAL A 211 1.15 5.02 8.14
CA VAL A 211 0.29 5.16 9.34
C VAL A 211 -0.31 6.56 9.45
N LYS A 212 0.47 7.60 9.12
CA LYS A 212 -0.04 8.98 9.04
C LYS A 212 -1.15 9.11 8.01
N LEU A 213 -0.96 8.56 6.81
CA LEU A 213 -1.96 8.65 5.75
C LEU A 213 -3.25 7.94 6.15
N PHE A 214 -3.19 6.72 6.70
CA PHE A 214 -4.38 6.01 7.16
C PHE A 214 -5.21 6.85 8.14
N LYS A 215 -4.56 7.48 9.12
CA LYS A 215 -5.24 8.34 10.09
C LYS A 215 -5.80 9.62 9.46
N ALA A 216 -5.02 10.29 8.61
CA ALA A 216 -5.42 11.54 7.97
C ALA A 216 -6.58 11.32 7.01
N TYR A 217 -6.58 10.19 6.29
CA TYR A 217 -7.64 9.80 5.38
C TYR A 217 -8.95 9.53 6.12
N ASP A 218 -8.93 8.72 7.19
CA ASP A 218 -10.11 8.49 8.03
C ASP A 218 -10.65 9.78 8.66
N ALA A 219 -9.78 10.68 9.11
CA ALA A 219 -10.18 11.99 9.62
C ALA A 219 -10.87 12.84 8.56
N GLN A 220 -10.37 12.78 7.32
CA GLN A 220 -10.96 13.49 6.18
C GLN A 220 -12.32 12.92 5.77
N LEU A 221 -12.48 11.59 5.74
CA LEU A 221 -13.77 10.95 5.50
C LEU A 221 -14.80 11.36 6.55
N LYS A 222 -14.43 11.31 7.84
CA LYS A 222 -15.30 11.76 8.95
C LYS A 222 -15.72 13.22 8.78
N LYS A 223 -14.82 14.11 8.35
CA LYS A 223 -15.13 15.53 8.09
C LYS A 223 -16.17 15.71 6.97
N TRP A 224 -16.22 14.78 6.02
CA TRP A 224 -17.23 14.73 4.96
C TRP A 224 -18.50 13.96 5.36
N GLY A 225 -18.59 13.46 6.60
CA GLY A 225 -19.71 12.62 7.03
C GLY A 225 -19.71 11.22 6.42
N LEU A 226 -18.57 10.78 5.87
CA LEU A 226 -18.39 9.46 5.28
C LEU A 226 -17.82 8.48 6.32
N PRO A 227 -18.16 7.18 6.21
CA PRO A 227 -17.63 6.17 7.13
C PRO A 227 -16.11 6.06 6.99
N PRO A 228 -15.35 6.03 8.09
CA PRO A 228 -13.91 5.77 8.04
C PRO A 228 -13.62 4.33 7.61
N LEU A 229 -12.47 4.11 6.97
CA LEU A 229 -12.00 2.79 6.56
C LEU A 229 -11.40 2.00 7.73
N GLN A 230 -10.92 2.70 8.76
CA GLN A 230 -10.29 2.10 9.94
C GLN A 230 -9.07 1.24 9.58
N ASN A 231 -8.29 1.67 8.58
CA ASN A 231 -7.09 0.97 8.12
C ASN A 231 -6.02 0.78 9.21
N THR A 232 -6.03 1.60 10.27
CA THR A 232 -5.15 1.38 11.43
C THR A 232 -5.48 0.11 12.20
N ALA A 233 -6.72 -0.38 12.11
CA ALA A 233 -7.18 -1.63 12.71
C ALA A 233 -7.31 -2.77 11.69
N TYR A 234 -7.91 -2.51 10.53
CA TYR A 234 -8.15 -3.52 9.51
C TYR A 234 -6.86 -4.05 8.86
N THR A 235 -5.94 -3.13 8.52
CA THR A 235 -4.75 -3.43 7.73
C THR A 235 -3.57 -3.69 8.65
N THR A 236 -2.96 -4.88 8.53
CA THR A 236 -1.76 -5.21 9.29
C THR A 236 -0.54 -4.67 8.55
N LEU A 237 0.27 -3.87 9.22
CA LEU A 237 1.47 -3.27 8.63
C LEU A 237 2.73 -3.88 9.23
N THR A 238 3.68 -4.26 8.37
CA THR A 238 4.97 -4.82 8.78
C THR A 238 5.64 -3.93 9.82
N SER A 239 6.07 -4.54 10.93
CA SER A 239 6.74 -3.82 12.00
C SER A 239 8.22 -3.59 11.71
N VAL A 240 8.74 -2.44 12.14
CA VAL A 240 10.17 -2.09 12.06
C VAL A 240 10.71 -1.96 13.49
N PHE A 241 11.68 -2.82 13.86
CA PHE A 241 12.23 -2.91 15.20
C PHE A 241 13.73 -2.64 15.22
N SER A 242 14.24 -2.06 16.31
CA SER A 242 15.65 -2.18 16.65
C SER A 242 15.93 -3.54 17.31
N ILE A 243 17.21 -3.95 17.35
CA ILE A 243 17.63 -5.17 18.07
C ILE A 243 17.19 -5.13 19.54
N ARG A 244 17.26 -3.97 20.19
CA ARG A 244 16.76 -3.79 21.56
C ARG A 244 15.26 -4.09 21.66
N GLN A 245 14.45 -3.55 20.74
CA GLN A 245 13.00 -3.74 20.75
C GLN A 245 12.62 -5.23 20.58
N LEU A 246 13.37 -5.99 19.79
CA LEU A 246 13.15 -7.43 19.62
C LEU A 246 13.31 -8.23 20.92
N ASN A 247 14.16 -7.76 21.83
CA ASN A 247 14.42 -8.41 23.12
C ASN A 247 13.48 -7.93 24.24
N LEU A 248 12.66 -6.91 24.00
CA LEU A 248 11.64 -6.48 24.96
C LEU A 248 10.47 -7.46 25.00
N GLN A 249 9.72 -7.43 26.09
CA GLN A 249 8.47 -8.18 26.20
C GLN A 249 7.36 -7.53 25.40
N VAL A 250 6.44 -8.33 24.88
CA VAL A 250 5.34 -7.88 24.01
C VAL A 250 4.52 -6.78 24.66
N HIS A 251 4.22 -6.89 25.96
CA HIS A 251 3.44 -5.88 26.68
C HIS A 251 4.11 -4.49 26.74
N GLN A 252 5.42 -4.41 26.52
CA GLN A 252 6.14 -3.14 26.54
C GLN A 252 5.93 -2.37 25.23
N LEU A 253 5.66 -3.05 24.12
CA LEU A 253 5.50 -2.43 22.80
C LEU A 253 4.09 -2.51 22.22
N PHE A 254 3.25 -3.42 22.70
CA PHE A 254 1.94 -3.69 22.12
C PHE A 254 0.81 -3.69 23.15
N ASN A 255 -0.35 -3.22 22.72
CA ASN A 255 -1.64 -3.53 23.34
C ASN A 255 -2.33 -4.60 22.50
N ILE A 256 -2.87 -5.63 23.14
CA ILE A 256 -3.62 -6.70 22.48
C ILE A 256 -5.09 -6.54 22.88
N TYR A 257 -5.95 -6.37 21.88
CA TYR A 257 -7.40 -6.26 22.06
C TYR A 257 -8.12 -7.34 21.28
N HIS A 258 -9.33 -7.69 21.74
CA HIS A 258 -10.26 -8.44 20.90
C HIS A 258 -10.64 -7.63 19.67
N SER A 259 -10.68 -8.31 18.53
CA SER A 259 -11.16 -7.78 17.27
C SER A 259 -12.69 -7.92 17.20
N GLU A 260 -13.36 -6.88 16.71
CA GLU A 260 -14.76 -6.99 16.26
C GLU A 260 -14.87 -7.78 14.95
N LEU A 261 -13.75 -7.93 14.22
CA LEU A 261 -13.64 -8.69 12.98
C LEU A 261 -13.04 -10.07 13.24
N ASN A 262 -13.35 -11.03 12.37
CA ASN A 262 -12.78 -12.37 12.44
C ASN A 262 -11.42 -12.44 11.74
N ASP A 263 -10.63 -13.43 12.12
CA ASP A 263 -9.44 -13.86 11.38
C ASP A 263 -9.85 -14.38 10.00
N ALA A 264 -9.19 -13.90 8.95
CA ALA A 264 -9.56 -14.17 7.56
C ALA A 264 -9.33 -15.63 7.15
N GLU A 265 -8.34 -16.31 7.73
CA GLU A 265 -8.01 -17.70 7.37
C GLU A 265 -8.90 -18.70 8.11
N THR A 266 -9.14 -18.48 9.41
CA THR A 266 -9.86 -19.42 10.25
C THR A 266 -11.33 -19.06 10.48
N ASN A 267 -11.74 -17.84 10.09
CA ASN A 267 -13.08 -17.28 10.33
C ASN A 267 -13.54 -17.33 11.80
N ARG A 268 -12.58 -17.24 12.73
CA ARG A 268 -12.84 -17.19 14.18
C ARG A 268 -12.54 -15.80 14.70
N ARG A 269 -13.02 -15.48 15.90
CA ARG A 269 -12.63 -14.25 16.58
C ARG A 269 -11.12 -14.13 16.65
N ALA A 270 -10.62 -12.91 16.53
CA ALA A 270 -9.20 -12.64 16.54
C ALA A 270 -8.83 -11.67 17.66
N TYR A 271 -7.55 -11.67 18.00
CA TYR A 271 -6.90 -10.61 18.75
C TYR A 271 -6.01 -9.81 17.82
N VAL A 272 -5.97 -8.50 18.01
CA VAL A 272 -5.12 -7.59 17.24
C VAL A 272 -4.08 -6.95 18.15
N GLY A 273 -2.82 -7.06 17.76
CA GLY A 273 -1.69 -6.39 18.39
C GLY A 273 -1.48 -5.00 17.82
N PHE A 274 -1.82 -3.98 18.60
CA PHE A 274 -1.61 -2.58 18.25
C PHE A 274 -0.31 -2.07 18.83
N SER A 275 0.55 -1.50 17.98
CA SER A 275 1.77 -0.83 18.43
C SER A 275 1.42 0.33 19.37
N LYS A 276 2.01 0.36 20.56
CA LYS A 276 1.80 1.44 21.54
C LYS A 276 2.30 2.80 21.05
N THR A 277 3.26 2.79 20.12
CA THR A 277 3.86 4.03 19.60
C THR A 277 2.93 4.80 18.68
N ASP A 278 2.13 4.09 17.88
CA ASP A 278 1.36 4.70 16.80
C ASP A 278 -0.05 4.12 16.60
N GLY A 279 -0.46 3.13 17.40
CA GLY A 279 -1.78 2.53 17.35
C GLY A 279 -2.06 1.75 16.06
N GLN A 280 -1.02 1.33 15.31
CA GLN A 280 -1.20 0.55 14.09
C GLN A 280 -1.27 -0.94 14.40
N ASN A 281 -2.22 -1.65 13.79
CA ASN A 281 -2.28 -3.11 13.74
C ASN A 281 -0.97 -3.65 13.16
N SER A 282 -0.26 -4.41 13.99
CA SER A 282 1.07 -4.96 13.72
C SER A 282 1.07 -6.48 13.59
N PHE A 283 0.05 -7.15 14.12
CA PHE A 283 -0.17 -8.59 14.00
C PHE A 283 -1.60 -8.96 14.40
N VAL A 284 -2.09 -10.07 13.83
CA VAL A 284 -3.40 -10.67 14.14
C VAL A 284 -3.17 -12.10 14.62
N ILE A 285 -3.89 -12.49 15.66
CA ILE A 285 -3.80 -13.82 16.27
C ILE A 285 -5.21 -14.38 16.37
N PRO A 286 -5.54 -15.50 15.70
CA PRO A 286 -6.85 -16.11 15.88
C PRO A 286 -6.99 -16.62 17.32
N GLU A 287 -8.20 -16.58 17.86
CA GLU A 287 -8.50 -17.11 19.19
C GLU A 287 -8.02 -18.57 19.31
N PRO A 288 -7.43 -19.01 20.43
CA PRO A 288 -6.92 -20.38 20.57
C PRO A 288 -8.04 -21.41 20.39
N LYS A 289 -7.71 -22.58 19.84
CA LYS A 289 -8.65 -23.72 19.77
C LYS A 289 -8.70 -24.43 21.14
N GLY A 290 -9.89 -24.89 21.55
CA GLY A 290 -10.06 -25.75 22.73
C GLY A 290 -10.35 -25.00 24.03
N LYS A 291 -10.04 -25.63 25.18
CA LYS A 291 -10.41 -25.15 26.53
C LYS A 291 -9.41 -24.16 27.15
N GLN A 292 -8.46 -23.62 26.40
CA GLN A 292 -7.52 -22.65 26.96
C GLN A 292 -8.28 -21.39 27.37
N LYS A 293 -8.15 -20.96 28.63
CA LYS A 293 -8.77 -19.72 29.10
C LYS A 293 -8.18 -18.52 28.35
N PRO A 294 -9.02 -17.63 27.77
CA PRO A 294 -8.56 -16.41 27.09
C PRO A 294 -7.57 -15.59 27.91
N GLU A 295 -7.78 -15.43 29.22
CA GLU A 295 -6.87 -14.62 30.05
C GLU A 295 -5.46 -15.22 30.12
N LEU A 296 -5.36 -16.55 30.30
CA LEU A 296 -4.07 -17.24 30.36
C LEU A 296 -3.35 -17.16 29.01
N PHE A 297 -4.08 -17.28 27.90
CA PHE A 297 -3.52 -17.13 26.56
C PHE A 297 -2.90 -15.73 26.37
N ILE A 298 -3.63 -14.68 26.73
CA ILE A 298 -3.14 -13.29 26.58
C ILE A 298 -1.98 -12.99 27.54
N GLN A 299 -2.02 -13.47 28.77
CA GLN A 299 -0.89 -13.35 29.71
C GLN A 299 0.38 -14.01 29.15
N GLN A 300 0.25 -15.20 28.56
CA GLN A 300 1.38 -15.88 27.91
C GLN A 300 1.91 -15.09 26.71
N LEU A 301 1.04 -14.50 25.89
CA LEU A 301 1.46 -13.65 24.78
C LEU A 301 2.24 -12.43 25.27
N TYR A 302 1.76 -11.75 26.31
CA TYR A 302 2.43 -10.59 26.89
C TYR A 302 3.78 -10.88 27.55
N GLY A 303 3.98 -12.12 28.03
CA GLY A 303 5.23 -12.56 28.62
C GLY A 303 6.34 -12.91 27.62
N LYS A 304 5.99 -13.17 26.34
CA LYS A 304 6.98 -13.46 25.28
C LYS A 304 7.85 -12.25 24.97
N THR A 305 9.05 -12.48 24.48
CA THR A 305 9.79 -11.43 23.77
C THR A 305 9.11 -11.14 22.44
N VAL A 306 9.29 -9.93 21.92
CA VAL A 306 8.77 -9.52 20.61
C VAL A 306 9.31 -10.44 19.52
N LYS A 307 10.60 -10.79 19.58
CA LYS A 307 11.24 -11.73 18.65
C LYS A 307 10.55 -13.09 18.65
N ASP A 308 10.28 -13.65 19.83
CA ASP A 308 9.68 -14.98 19.94
C ASP A 308 8.23 -14.98 19.47
N LEU A 309 7.47 -13.92 19.76
CA LEU A 309 6.11 -13.78 19.25
C LEU A 309 6.10 -13.75 17.73
N PHE A 310 6.85 -12.84 17.10
CA PHE A 310 6.84 -12.67 15.65
C PHE A 310 7.32 -13.93 14.92
N LYS A 311 8.33 -14.63 15.47
CA LYS A 311 8.75 -15.95 14.95
C LYS A 311 7.66 -17.00 15.06
N ALA A 312 6.97 -17.08 16.20
CA ALA A 312 5.90 -18.06 16.41
C ALA A 312 4.71 -17.81 15.47
N LEU A 313 4.38 -16.54 15.20
CA LEU A 313 3.34 -16.14 14.26
C LEU A 313 3.78 -16.25 12.79
N LYS A 314 5.06 -16.53 12.52
CA LYS A 314 5.66 -16.38 11.18
C LYS A 314 5.39 -15.01 10.57
N MET A 315 5.23 -13.99 11.40
CA MET A 315 4.94 -12.62 10.96
C MET A 315 6.25 -11.96 10.52
N PRO A 316 6.35 -11.49 9.26
CA PRO A 316 7.53 -10.75 8.82
C PRO A 316 7.70 -9.44 9.61
N PHE A 317 8.95 -9.08 9.85
CA PHE A 317 9.35 -7.81 10.45
C PHE A 317 10.69 -7.36 9.88
N ILE A 318 10.98 -6.07 10.02
CA ILE A 318 12.22 -5.45 9.56
C ILE A 318 13.05 -5.06 10.77
N VAL A 319 14.37 -5.27 10.68
CA VAL A 319 15.34 -4.79 11.68
C VAL A 319 16.02 -3.54 11.15
N ARG A 320 16.04 -2.47 11.95
CA ARG A 320 16.71 -1.20 11.64
C ARG A 320 17.96 -0.97 12.47
#